data_AF-A0A7S3SKK6-F1
#
_entry.id   AF-A0A7S3SKK6-F1
#
_cell.length_a   1.000
_cell.length_b   1.000
_cell.length_c   1.000
_cell.angle_alpha   90.00
_cell.angle_beta   90.00
_cell.angle_gamma   90.00
#
_symmetry.space_group_name_H-M   'P 1'
#
loop_
_entity.id
_entity.type
_entity.pdbx_description
1 polymer ?
#
loop_
_entity_poly.entity_id
_entity_poly.type
_entity_poly.pdbx_seq_one_letter_code
_entity_poly.pdbx_strand_id
1 'polypeptide(L)'
;AARMHCGGPGCALIVNPPGHRTVEMFHIHFVRYHGYGANLKRQLEEKVCRAHGWQSGSLPCHGKAAFFPGNPPIFSMAMTGGDISHASVIAWPVSCGGGGTIVELAYGCSIEHQIKGDYDNS
;
A
#
# COMPACT_ATOMS: atom_id res chain seq x y z
N ALA A 1 5.68 3.61 15.67
CA ALA A 1 6.54 2.41 15.75
C ALA A 1 6.92 1.87 14.36
N ALA A 2 5.97 1.36 13.54
CA ALA A 2 6.28 0.71 12.26
C ALA A 2 7.09 1.57 11.26
N ARG A 3 6.82 2.88 11.17
CA ARG A 3 7.58 3.81 10.31
C ARG A 3 9.07 3.91 10.66
N MET A 4 9.46 3.68 11.92
CA MET A 4 10.88 3.68 12.31
C MET A 4 11.65 2.50 11.69
N HIS A 5 10.95 1.41 11.35
CA HIS A 5 11.51 0.27 10.64
C HIS A 5 11.35 0.37 9.11
N CYS A 6 10.32 1.10 8.65
CA CYS A 6 9.89 1.15 7.26
C CYS A 6 9.30 2.53 6.92
N GLY A 7 10.18 3.52 6.83
CA GLY A 7 9.81 4.91 6.53
C GLY A 7 10.51 5.49 5.30
N GLY A 8 11.32 4.69 4.60
CA GLY A 8 12.08 5.11 3.42
C GLY A 8 11.42 4.72 2.09
N PRO A 9 11.96 5.19 0.96
CA PRO A 9 11.36 5.06 -0.38
C PRO A 9 11.41 3.64 -0.97
N GLY A 10 12.03 2.67 -0.30
CA GLY A 10 12.09 1.27 -0.73
C GLY A 10 11.32 0.32 0.19
N CYS A 11 10.33 0.84 0.92
CA CYS A 11 9.60 0.07 1.92
C CYS A 11 8.09 0.34 1.86
N ALA A 12 7.28 -0.68 2.12
CA ALA A 12 5.82 -0.61 2.19
C ALA A 12 5.34 -1.14 3.54
N LEU A 13 4.31 -0.52 4.10
CA LEU A 13 3.60 -0.97 5.29
C LEU A 13 2.28 -1.59 4.87
N ILE A 14 2.00 -2.82 5.25
CA ILE A 14 0.84 -3.59 4.78
C ILE A 14 0.05 -4.11 5.98
N VAL A 15 -1.26 -3.96 5.93
CA VAL A 15 -2.20 -4.66 6.80
C VAL A 15 -3.14 -5.48 5.93
N ASN A 16 -3.14 -6.79 6.13
CA ASN A 16 -4.04 -7.70 5.45
C ASN A 16 -5.42 -7.74 6.14
N PRO A 17 -6.50 -8.01 5.39
CA PRO A 17 -7.84 -8.05 5.96
C PRO A 17 -8.03 -9.23 6.94
N PRO A 18 -9.03 -9.15 7.84
CA PRO A 18 -9.55 -10.31 8.56
C PRO A 18 -9.88 -11.46 7.60
N GLY A 19 -9.51 -12.69 7.96
CA GLY A 19 -9.74 -13.89 7.13
C GLY A 19 -8.61 -14.27 6.16
N HIS A 20 -7.66 -13.37 5.88
CA HIS A 20 -6.43 -13.67 5.11
C HIS A 20 -5.15 -13.54 5.97
N ARG A 21 -5.33 -13.62 7.30
CA ARG A 21 -4.27 -13.57 8.31
C ARG A 21 -4.35 -14.83 9.17
N THR A 22 -3.21 -15.43 9.49
CA THR A 22 -3.12 -16.57 10.42
C THR A 22 -3.17 -16.14 11.89
N VAL A 23 -3.04 -14.83 12.16
CA VAL A 23 -3.09 -14.24 13.50
C VAL A 23 -4.25 -13.25 13.55
N GLU A 24 -5.22 -13.48 14.44
CA GLU A 24 -6.42 -12.64 14.62
C GLU A 24 -6.14 -11.28 15.27
N MET A 25 -4.89 -11.03 15.67
CA MET A 25 -4.44 -9.72 16.14
C MET A 25 -3.95 -8.86 14.96
N PHE A 26 -4.37 -7.60 14.96
CA PHE A 26 -3.86 -6.59 14.04
C PHE A 26 -2.32 -6.52 14.10
N HIS A 27 -1.65 -6.78 12.98
CA HIS A 27 -0.22 -6.59 12.85
C HIS A 27 0.10 -5.93 11.51
N ILE A 28 1.11 -5.05 11.53
CA ILE A 28 1.58 -4.32 10.36
C ILE A 28 2.79 -5.07 9.82
N HIS A 29 2.68 -5.56 8.59
CA HIS A 29 3.82 -6.10 7.86
C HIS A 29 4.62 -4.92 7.30
N PHE A 30 5.93 -4.95 7.48
CA PHE A 30 6.84 -4.05 6.76
C PHE A 30 7.61 -4.85 5.75
N VAL A 31 7.56 -4.41 4.51
CA VAL A 31 8.19 -5.09 3.37
C VAL A 31 9.17 -4.14 2.73
N ARG A 32 10.45 -4.53 2.72
CA ARG A 32 11.40 -3.95 1.77
C ARG A 32 11.13 -4.60 0.43
N TYR A 33 10.97 -3.79 -0.60
CA TYR A 33 10.61 -4.28 -1.93
C TYR A 33 11.69 -3.98 -2.96
N HIS A 34 11.76 -4.85 -3.94
CA HIS A 34 12.51 -4.71 -5.18
C HIS A 34 11.64 -5.24 -6.33
N GLY A 35 12.10 -5.17 -7.58
CA GLY A 35 11.41 -5.76 -8.74
C GLY A 35 9.95 -5.32 -8.86
N TYR A 36 9.02 -6.26 -8.67
CA TYR A 36 7.58 -6.02 -8.77
C TYR A 36 7.10 -4.86 -7.87
N GLY A 37 7.48 -4.83 -6.59
CA GLY A 37 7.04 -3.77 -5.67
C GLY A 37 7.53 -2.39 -6.09
N ALA A 38 8.74 -2.28 -6.66
CA ALA A 38 9.25 -1.03 -7.21
C ALA A 38 8.50 -0.58 -8.47
N ASN A 39 8.12 -1.52 -9.34
CA ASN A 39 7.29 -1.24 -10.51
C ASN A 39 5.89 -0.78 -10.11
N LEU A 40 5.26 -1.45 -9.14
CA LEU A 40 3.95 -1.06 -8.60
C LEU A 40 4.02 0.33 -7.96
N LYS A 41 5.05 0.59 -7.15
CA LYS A 41 5.31 1.92 -6.57
C LYS A 41 5.37 3.01 -7.63
N ARG A 42 6.08 2.78 -8.75
CA ARG A 42 6.16 3.74 -9.85
C ARG A 42 4.81 3.97 -10.51
N GLN A 43 4.06 2.90 -10.81
CA GLN A 43 2.72 3.02 -11.41
C GLN A 43 1.76 3.78 -10.50
N LEU A 44 1.83 3.56 -9.19
CA LEU A 44 1.07 4.32 -8.20
C LEU A 44 1.45 5.81 -8.26
N GLU A 45 2.74 6.14 -8.29
CA GLU A 45 3.19 7.54 -8.37
C GLU A 45 2.71 8.25 -9.64
N GLU A 46 2.83 7.60 -10.80
CA GLU A 46 2.33 8.12 -12.07
C GLU A 46 0.82 8.39 -12.00
N LYS A 47 0.08 7.54 -11.29
CA LYS A 47 -1.38 7.63 -11.17
C LYS A 47 -1.84 8.70 -10.18
N VAL A 48 -1.20 8.85 -9.02
CA VAL A 48 -1.75 9.65 -7.91
C VAL A 48 -0.98 10.93 -7.58
N CYS A 49 0.29 11.08 -7.97
CA CYS A 49 1.10 12.23 -7.52
C CYS A 49 0.63 13.58 -8.08
N ARG A 50 -0.15 13.59 -9.16
CA ARG A 50 -0.73 14.80 -9.76
C ARG A 50 -2.25 14.73 -9.88
N ALA A 51 -2.86 13.75 -9.23
CA ALA A 51 -4.31 13.56 -9.24
C ALA A 51 -4.90 13.97 -7.89
N HIS A 52 -6.19 14.32 -7.90
CA HIS A 52 -6.95 14.59 -6.68
C HIS A 52 -7.83 13.40 -6.33
N GLY A 53 -7.84 13.02 -5.05
CA GLY A 53 -8.69 11.94 -4.54
C GLY A 53 -8.22 10.53 -4.92
N TRP A 54 -9.12 9.58 -4.73
CA TRP A 54 -8.88 8.15 -4.97
C TRP A 54 -8.93 7.81 -6.45
N GLN A 55 -7.86 7.18 -6.93
CA GLN A 55 -7.71 6.74 -8.32
C GLN A 55 -7.79 5.22 -8.40
N SER A 56 -8.58 4.72 -9.33
CA SER A 56 -8.81 3.28 -9.56
C SER A 56 -8.27 2.84 -10.93
N GLY A 57 -8.37 1.55 -11.21
CA GLY A 57 -8.11 0.97 -12.54
C GLY A 57 -6.62 0.74 -12.82
N SER A 58 -6.30 -0.37 -13.50
CA SER A 58 -4.91 -0.85 -13.73
C SER A 58 -4.08 -1.03 -12.45
N LEU A 59 -4.72 -0.98 -11.28
CA LEU A 59 -4.13 -1.37 -10.01
C LEU A 59 -4.51 -2.82 -9.75
N PRO A 60 -3.60 -3.59 -9.12
CA PRO A 60 -3.87 -4.97 -8.78
C PRO A 60 -5.11 -5.07 -7.87
N CYS A 61 -5.81 -6.20 -7.99
CA CYS A 61 -6.87 -6.58 -7.05
C CYS A 61 -7.99 -5.57 -6.94
N HIS A 62 -8.40 -5.03 -8.10
CA HIS A 62 -9.45 -4.01 -8.22
C HIS A 62 -9.22 -2.82 -7.28
N GLY A 63 -7.94 -2.52 -7.03
CA GLY A 63 -7.52 -1.59 -6.02
C GLY A 63 -7.71 -0.13 -6.42
N LYS A 64 -7.54 0.73 -5.42
CA LYS A 64 -7.51 2.18 -5.57
C LYS A 64 -6.46 2.77 -4.67
N ALA A 65 -5.91 3.92 -5.07
CA ALA A 65 -4.90 4.61 -4.31
C ALA A 65 -5.09 6.12 -4.30
N ALA A 66 -4.60 6.78 -3.27
CA ALA A 66 -4.56 8.22 -3.16
C ALA A 66 -3.24 8.70 -2.54
N PHE A 67 -2.77 9.87 -2.96
CA PHE A 67 -1.64 10.55 -2.36
C PHE A 67 -2.10 11.46 -1.22
N PHE A 68 -1.35 11.40 -0.12
CA PHE A 68 -1.57 12.26 1.05
C PHE A 68 -0.24 12.91 1.45
N PRO A 69 -0.19 14.23 1.65
CA PRO A 69 1.04 14.92 2.06
C PRO A 69 1.60 14.41 3.39
N GLY A 70 2.93 14.35 3.48
CA GLY A 70 3.65 14.00 4.71
C GLY A 70 3.36 12.59 5.26
N ASN A 71 3.02 12.54 6.55
CA ASN A 71 2.78 11.31 7.32
C ASN A 71 1.36 11.30 7.89
N PRO A 72 0.35 10.96 7.08
CA PRO A 72 -1.02 11.00 7.53
C PRO A 72 -1.35 9.80 8.44
N PRO A 73 -2.44 9.88 9.23
CA PRO A 73 -3.01 8.71 9.90
C PRO A 73 -3.57 7.74 8.85
N ILE A 74 -2.79 6.72 8.50
CA ILE A 74 -3.05 5.80 7.37
C ILE A 74 -4.46 5.20 7.39
N PHE A 75 -4.91 4.65 8.52
CA PHE A 75 -6.25 4.04 8.60
C PHE A 75 -7.38 5.05 8.47
N SER A 76 -7.22 6.24 9.05
CA SER A 76 -8.19 7.31 8.88
C SER A 76 -8.28 7.74 7.42
N MET A 77 -7.15 7.83 6.72
CA MET A 77 -7.14 8.11 5.29
C MET A 77 -7.77 6.96 4.49
N ALA A 78 -7.41 5.72 4.78
CA ALA A 78 -7.95 4.52 4.14
C ALA A 78 -9.49 4.47 4.21
N MET A 79 -10.08 4.83 5.36
CA MET A 79 -11.54 4.90 5.53
C MET A 79 -12.21 5.98 4.66
N THR A 80 -11.49 6.99 4.19
CA THR A 80 -12.03 7.95 3.19
C THR A 80 -12.12 7.36 1.79
N GLY A 81 -11.40 6.26 1.54
CA GLY A 81 -11.41 5.56 0.26
C GLY A 81 -12.55 4.57 0.10
N GLY A 82 -13.17 4.15 1.19
CA GLY A 82 -14.27 3.20 1.21
C GLY A 82 -14.16 2.23 2.38
N ASP A 83 -14.97 1.17 2.34
CA ASP A 83 -14.89 0.11 3.33
C ASP A 83 -13.54 -0.61 3.26
N ILE A 84 -12.92 -0.79 4.43
CA ILE A 84 -11.62 -1.45 4.61
C ILE A 84 -11.75 -2.79 5.34
N SER A 85 -12.97 -3.19 5.71
CA SER A 85 -13.23 -4.42 6.46
C SER A 85 -12.71 -5.68 5.77
N HIS A 86 -12.64 -5.66 4.43
CA HIS A 86 -12.13 -6.76 3.59
C HIS A 86 -11.00 -6.29 2.66
N ALA A 87 -10.36 -5.15 2.95
CA ALA A 87 -9.28 -4.60 2.15
C ALA A 87 -7.92 -4.88 2.78
N SER A 88 -6.92 -5.14 1.93
CA SER A 88 -5.53 -4.91 2.32
C SER A 88 -5.26 -3.40 2.27
N VAL A 89 -4.73 -2.83 3.35
CA VAL A 89 -4.33 -1.42 3.42
C VAL A 89 -2.81 -1.35 3.30
N ILE A 90 -2.32 -0.66 2.27
CA ILE A 90 -0.89 -0.55 1.97
C ILE A 90 -0.51 0.92 2.01
N ALA A 91 0.53 1.26 2.76
CA ALA A 91 1.13 2.58 2.75
C ALA A 91 2.52 2.53 2.11
N TRP A 92 2.76 3.49 1.23
CA TRP A 92 4.03 3.69 0.52
C TRP A 92 4.64 5.04 0.94
N PRO A 93 5.48 5.07 1.99
CA PRO A 93 6.13 6.30 2.45
C PRO A 93 7.08 6.88 1.40
N VAL A 94 7.41 8.17 1.55
CA VAL A 94 8.38 8.89 0.71
C VAL A 94 8.00 8.81 -0.79
N SER A 95 6.69 8.93 -1.05
CA SER A 95 6.14 8.96 -2.39
C SER A 95 6.17 10.36 -2.99
N CYS A 96 6.10 10.44 -4.32
CA CYS A 96 5.92 11.68 -5.08
C CYS A 96 7.05 12.68 -4.81
N GLY A 97 8.30 12.26 -5.07
CA GLY A 97 9.48 13.08 -4.77
C GLY A 97 9.75 13.26 -3.28
N GLY A 98 9.22 12.36 -2.44
CA GLY A 98 9.34 12.42 -0.98
C GLY A 98 8.33 13.34 -0.28
N GLY A 99 7.37 13.91 -1.01
CA GLY A 99 6.38 14.84 -0.47
C GLY A 99 5.32 14.21 0.42
N GLY A 100 5.18 12.88 0.44
CA GLY A 100 4.17 12.25 1.29
C GLY A 100 4.08 10.74 1.19
N THR A 101 2.86 10.24 1.40
CA THR A 101 2.56 8.81 1.48
C THR A 101 1.42 8.49 0.52
N ILE A 102 1.58 7.47 -0.30
CA ILE A 102 0.47 6.89 -1.05
C ILE A 102 -0.19 5.85 -0.17
N VAL A 103 -1.52 5.92 -0.02
CA VAL A 103 -2.32 4.85 0.59
C VAL A 103 -3.05 4.12 -0.53
N GLU A 104 -2.92 2.80 -0.53
CA GLU A 104 -3.53 1.88 -1.48
C GLU A 104 -4.45 0.92 -0.75
N LEU A 105 -5.61 0.65 -1.35
CA LEU A 105 -6.57 -0.36 -0.95
C LEU A 105 -6.60 -1.42 -2.03
N ALA A 106 -6.35 -2.67 -1.65
CA ALA A 106 -6.44 -3.83 -2.53
C ALA A 106 -7.53 -4.79 -2.04
N TYR A 107 -8.44 -5.21 -2.93
CA TYR A 107 -9.63 -5.98 -2.59
C TYR A 107 -9.58 -7.38 -3.21
N GLY A 108 -10.00 -8.39 -2.46
CA GLY A 108 -10.17 -9.76 -3.00
C GLY A 108 -8.88 -10.48 -3.37
N CYS A 109 -7.71 -10.04 -2.89
CA CYS A 109 -6.44 -10.73 -3.06
C CYS A 109 -5.46 -10.43 -1.90
N SER A 110 -4.42 -11.26 -1.77
CA SER A 110 -3.22 -10.93 -0.98
C SER A 110 -2.07 -10.55 -1.92
N ILE A 111 -1.60 -9.31 -1.84
CA ILE A 111 -0.53 -8.76 -2.68
C ILE A 111 0.82 -8.68 -1.95
N GLU A 112 0.85 -8.99 -0.66
CA GLU A 112 2.07 -8.90 0.16
C GLU A 112 3.24 -9.69 -0.43
N HIS A 113 3.01 -10.95 -0.83
CA HIS A 113 4.03 -11.80 -1.43
C HIS A 113 4.55 -11.26 -2.77
N GLN A 114 3.68 -10.62 -3.56
CA GLN A 114 4.07 -9.99 -4.82
C GLN A 114 4.91 -8.73 -4.57
N ILE A 115 4.54 -7.91 -3.57
CA ILE A 115 5.31 -6.72 -3.19
C ILE A 115 6.68 -7.09 -2.63
N LYS A 116 6.78 -8.17 -1.85
CA LYS A 116 8.07 -8.71 -1.37
C LYS A 116 8.98 -9.14 -2.53
N GLY A 117 8.38 -9.59 -3.64
CA GLY A 117 9.11 -10.27 -4.71
C GLY A 117 9.35 -11.75 -4.43
N ASP A 118 8.60 -12.34 -3.49
CA ASP A 118 8.67 -13.78 -3.17
C ASP A 118 7.97 -14.66 -4.22
N TYR A 119 7.35 -14.04 -5.23
CA TYR A 119 6.65 -14.71 -6.32
C TYR A 119 7.56 -14.80 -7.55
N ASP A 120 8.34 -15.87 -7.64
CA ASP A 120 8.99 -16.32 -8.87
C ASP A 120 7.94 -17.06 -9.72
N ASN A 121 7.59 -16.50 -10.86
CA ASN A 121 6.93 -17.27 -11.93
C ASN A 121 8.04 -17.91 -12.76
N SER A 122 8.64 -18.99 -12.24
CA SER A 122 9.34 -19.97 -13.08
C SER A 122 8.33 -20.87 -13.77
#